data_AF-A0A369NV07-F1
#
_entry.id   AF-A0A369NV07-F1
#
_cell.length_a   1.000
_cell.length_b   1.000
_cell.length_c   1.000
_cell.angle_alpha   90.00
_cell.angle_beta   90.00
_cell.angle_gamma   90.00
#
_symmetry.space_group_name_H-M   'P 1'
#
loop_
_entity.id
_entity.type
_entity.pdbx_description
1 polymer ?
#
loop_
_entity_poly.entity_id
_entity_poly.type
_entity_poly.pdbx_seq_one_letter_code
_entity_poly.pdbx_strand_id
1 'polypeptide(L)'
;MGTVAERWKIEAVLALVRQVEACDFFVAGEYNPSSKTRAFMRLVEFDYRDVRRIMRGLEVEDYCEGPLSDDKGRPHDLWVFGAYVAQFETYIKFAIYVIQGTVKSICVSFHEAERPLSYPYRKAS
;
A
#
# COMPACT_ATOMS: atom_id res chain seq x y z
N MET A 1 12.69 -9.53 -8.22
CA MET A 1 13.16 -8.80 -7.04
C MET A 1 13.22 -7.35 -7.42
N GLY A 2 12.34 -6.53 -6.87
CA GLY A 2 12.41 -5.08 -7.05
C GLY A 2 13.73 -4.55 -6.48
N THR A 3 14.35 -3.62 -7.19
CA THR A 3 15.46 -2.85 -6.64
C THR A 3 14.94 -1.96 -5.52
N VAL A 4 15.69 -1.76 -4.44
CA VAL A 4 15.35 -0.75 -3.43
C VAL A 4 15.28 0.61 -4.13
N ALA A 5 14.07 1.21 -4.19
CA ALA A 5 13.89 2.54 -4.76
C ALA A 5 14.68 3.59 -3.98
N GLU A 6 15.19 4.60 -4.69
CA GLU A 6 15.79 5.77 -4.06
C GLU A 6 14.77 6.50 -3.17
N ARG A 7 15.24 7.02 -2.03
CA ARG A 7 14.39 7.69 -1.02
C ARG A 7 13.46 8.74 -1.61
N TRP A 8 13.93 9.58 -2.53
CA TRP A 8 13.13 10.64 -3.13
C TRP A 8 11.93 10.12 -3.95
N LYS A 9 12.03 8.92 -4.56
CA LYS A 9 10.92 8.29 -5.29
C LYS A 9 9.83 7.83 -4.33
N ILE A 10 10.24 7.27 -3.19
CA ILE A 10 9.35 6.84 -2.11
C ILE A 10 8.63 8.07 -1.55
N GLU A 11 9.36 9.14 -1.26
CA GLU A 11 8.80 10.42 -0.79
C GLU A 11 7.78 11.01 -1.77
N ALA A 12 8.07 10.95 -3.08
CA ALA A 12 7.14 11.41 -4.12
C ALA A 12 5.84 10.59 -4.13
N VAL A 13 5.93 9.26 -4.01
CA VAL A 13 4.77 8.37 -3.92
C VAL A 13 3.94 8.67 -2.67
N LEU A 14 4.59 8.81 -1.51
CA LEU A 14 3.91 9.16 -0.26
C LEU A 14 3.24 10.53 -0.33
N ALA A 15 3.87 11.51 -0.98
CA ALA A 15 3.27 12.82 -1.22
C ALA A 15 2.00 12.74 -2.08
N LEU A 16 1.96 11.86 -3.08
CA LEU A 16 0.76 11.62 -3.89
C LEU A 16 -0.31 10.87 -3.09
N VAL A 17 0.05 9.82 -2.34
CA VAL A 17 -0.89 9.05 -1.50
C VAL A 17 -1.64 9.96 -0.52
N ARG A 18 -0.96 10.95 0.05
CA ARG A 18 -1.55 11.93 0.99
C ARG A 18 -2.61 12.84 0.37
N GLN A 19 -2.58 13.01 -0.96
CA GLN A 19 -3.50 13.83 -1.76
C GLN A 19 -4.70 13.05 -2.31
N VAL A 20 -4.70 11.72 -2.24
CA VAL A 20 -5.81 10.91 -2.78
C VAL A 20 -7.06 11.15 -1.97
N GLU A 21 -8.13 11.62 -2.60
CA GLU A 21 -9.43 11.80 -1.96
C GLU A 21 -10.15 10.46 -1.74
N ALA A 22 -11.11 10.43 -0.81
CA ALA A 22 -11.81 9.19 -0.47
C ALA A 22 -12.58 8.58 -1.65
N CYS A 23 -13.12 9.41 -2.55
CA CYS A 23 -13.80 8.97 -3.78
C CYS A 23 -12.84 8.48 -4.88
N ASP A 24 -11.54 8.71 -4.72
CA ASP A 24 -10.47 8.34 -5.67
C ASP A 24 -9.57 7.22 -5.13
N PHE A 25 -9.98 6.61 -4.02
CA PHE A 25 -9.30 5.51 -3.35
C PHE A 25 -10.13 4.23 -3.42
N PHE A 26 -9.50 3.15 -3.90
CA PHE A 26 -10.15 1.85 -4.04
C PHE A 26 -9.34 0.74 -3.37
N VAL A 27 -10.01 -0.23 -2.75
CA VAL A 27 -9.38 -1.44 -2.21
C VAL A 27 -9.78 -2.63 -3.06
N ALA A 28 -8.81 -3.23 -3.73
CA ALA A 28 -9.03 -4.41 -4.54
C ALA A 28 -9.41 -5.61 -3.66
N GLY A 29 -10.47 -6.32 -4.06
CA GLY A 29 -10.89 -7.53 -3.39
C GLY A 29 -11.66 -7.32 -2.08
N GLU A 30 -11.96 -6.08 -1.67
CA GLU A 30 -12.80 -5.77 -0.50
C GLU A 30 -14.16 -6.47 -0.55
N TYR A 31 -14.74 -6.60 -1.75
CA TYR A 31 -16.03 -7.27 -1.96
C TYR A 31 -15.89 -8.74 -2.36
N ASN A 32 -14.67 -9.26 -2.52
CA ASN A 32 -14.44 -10.67 -2.89
C ASN A 32 -14.32 -11.55 -1.63
N PRO A 33 -15.24 -12.49 -1.37
CA PRO A 33 -15.21 -13.35 -0.19
C PRO A 33 -13.94 -14.18 0.01
N SER A 34 -13.24 -14.54 -1.07
CA SER A 34 -12.00 -15.34 -1.01
C SER A 34 -10.73 -14.48 -0.89
N SER A 35 -10.85 -13.15 -0.86
CA SER A 35 -9.71 -12.25 -0.77
C SER A 35 -9.15 -12.21 0.65
N LYS A 36 -7.83 -12.39 0.79
CA LYS A 36 -7.10 -12.15 2.05
C LYS A 36 -7.31 -10.73 2.56
N THR A 37 -7.38 -9.75 1.66
CA THR A 37 -7.68 -8.36 2.01
C THR A 37 -9.01 -8.24 2.73
N ARG A 38 -10.08 -8.81 2.19
CA ARG A 38 -11.40 -8.75 2.82
C ARG A 38 -11.44 -9.49 4.15
N ALA A 39 -10.83 -10.67 4.22
CA ALA A 39 -10.76 -11.44 5.45
C ALA A 39 -10.04 -10.65 6.55
N PHE A 40 -8.91 -10.02 6.22
CA PHE A 40 -8.14 -9.21 7.16
C PHE A 40 -8.87 -7.93 7.56
N MET A 41 -9.45 -7.18 6.62
CA MET A 41 -10.25 -5.98 6.93
C MET A 41 -11.39 -6.30 7.91
N ARG A 42 -12.06 -7.44 7.75
CA ARG A 42 -13.08 -7.89 8.72
C ARG A 42 -12.48 -8.23 10.08
N LEU A 43 -11.32 -8.89 10.12
CA LEU A 43 -10.64 -9.25 11.35
C LEU A 43 -10.25 -8.01 12.18
N VAL A 44 -9.78 -6.95 11.52
CA VAL A 44 -9.39 -5.69 12.18
C VAL A 44 -10.51 -4.64 12.21
N GLU A 45 -11.72 -5.01 11.79
CA GLU A 45 -12.91 -4.13 11.74
C GLU A 45 -12.71 -2.84 10.93
N PHE A 46 -11.96 -2.92 9.83
CA PHE A 46 -11.64 -1.79 8.94
C PHE A 46 -12.55 -1.74 7.70
N ASP A 47 -12.85 -0.54 7.26
CA ASP A 47 -13.38 -0.25 5.92
C ASP A 47 -12.30 0.41 5.02
N TYR A 48 -12.66 0.74 3.76
CA TYR A 48 -11.74 1.39 2.83
C TYR A 48 -11.18 2.74 3.34
N ARG A 49 -11.90 3.46 4.21
CA ARG A 49 -11.47 4.75 4.78
C ARG A 49 -10.38 4.54 5.81
N ASP A 50 -10.46 3.46 6.59
CA ASP A 50 -9.39 3.07 7.51
C ASP A 50 -8.13 2.65 6.76
N VAL A 51 -8.27 1.83 5.71
CA VAL A 51 -7.13 1.45 4.85
C VAL A 51 -6.48 2.70 4.25
N ARG A 52 -7.27 3.64 3.72
CA ARG A 52 -6.76 4.93 3.24
C ARG A 52 -6.03 5.70 4.34
N ARG A 53 -6.57 5.73 5.56
CA ARG A 53 -5.96 6.42 6.70
C ARG A 53 -4.58 5.83 7.04
N ILE A 54 -4.46 4.49 7.06
CA ILE A 54 -3.16 3.81 7.23
C ILE A 54 -2.21 4.21 6.11
N MET A 55 -2.64 4.12 4.84
CA MET A 55 -1.80 4.44 3.70
C MET A 55 -1.29 5.90 3.71
N ARG A 56 -2.12 6.86 4.14
CA ARG A 56 -1.71 8.28 4.27
C ARG A 56 -0.67 8.50 5.36
N GLY A 57 -0.64 7.64 6.36
CA GLY A 57 0.30 7.67 7.49
C GLY A 57 1.64 6.98 7.21
N LEU A 58 1.80 6.31 6.07
CA LEU A 58 3.06 5.63 5.73
C LEU A 58 4.22 6.61 5.63
N GLU A 59 5.38 6.16 6.10
CA GLU A 59 6.66 6.86 6.04
C GLU A 59 7.67 6.10 5.18
N VAL A 60 8.84 6.70 4.94
CA VAL A 60 9.89 6.07 4.14
C VAL A 60 10.40 4.79 4.82
N GLU A 61 10.40 4.78 6.15
CA GLU A 61 10.83 3.70 7.01
C GLU A 61 9.85 2.50 7.00
N ASP A 62 8.66 2.68 6.42
CA ASP A 62 7.65 1.63 6.20
C ASP A 62 7.77 0.99 4.81
N TYR A 63 8.59 1.56 3.93
CA TYR A 63 8.82 1.02 2.60
C TYR A 63 9.50 -0.35 2.66
N CYS A 64 9.01 -1.29 1.84
CA CYS A 64 9.59 -2.63 1.71
C CYS A 64 10.18 -2.87 0.32
N GLU A 65 9.39 -2.66 -0.73
CA GLU A 65 9.76 -3.01 -2.11
C GLU A 65 9.02 -2.14 -3.13
N GLY A 66 9.64 -1.86 -4.28
CA GLY A 66 9.06 -1.04 -5.34
C GLY A 66 10.10 -0.19 -6.08
N PRO A 67 9.75 0.42 -7.20
CA PRO A 67 8.58 0.12 -8.02
C PRO A 67 8.63 -1.33 -8.55
N LEU A 68 7.48 -1.99 -8.58
CA LEU A 68 7.28 -3.32 -9.17
C LEU A 68 6.39 -3.20 -10.39
N SER A 69 6.69 -3.96 -11.45
CA SER A 69 5.79 -4.05 -12.61
C SER A 69 4.47 -4.72 -12.22
N ASP A 70 3.35 -4.24 -12.77
CA ASP A 70 2.06 -4.92 -12.63
C ASP A 70 1.97 -6.08 -13.63
N ASP A 71 2.00 -7.32 -13.11
CA ASP A 71 1.88 -8.56 -13.89
C ASP A 71 0.55 -8.67 -14.66
N LYS A 72 -0.43 -7.80 -14.38
CA LYS A 72 -1.71 -7.71 -15.10
C LYS A 72 -1.66 -6.75 -16.30
N GLY A 73 -0.47 -6.28 -16.69
CA GLY A 73 -0.25 -5.44 -17.86
C GLY A 73 -0.77 -4.01 -17.71
N ARG A 74 -0.97 -3.55 -16.48
CA ARG A 74 -1.37 -2.15 -16.21
C ARG A 74 -0.12 -1.26 -16.21
N PRO A 75 -0.22 -0.02 -16.71
CA PRO A 75 0.94 0.87 -16.86
C PRO A 75 1.31 1.58 -15.54
N HIS A 76 1.11 0.93 -14.39
CA HIS A 76 1.31 1.54 -13.08
C HIS A 76 2.21 0.69 -12.22
N ASP A 77 3.25 1.32 -11.68
CA ASP A 77 4.14 0.67 -10.72
C ASP A 77 3.42 0.38 -9.41
N LEU A 78 3.69 -0.81 -8.86
CA LEU A 78 3.23 -1.24 -7.56
C LEU A 78 4.31 -0.96 -6.51
N TRP A 79 3.85 -0.50 -5.35
CA TRP A 79 4.68 -0.18 -4.20
C TRP A 79 4.22 -1.00 -3.01
N VAL A 80 5.19 -1.55 -2.28
CA VAL A 80 4.98 -2.40 -1.11
C VAL A 80 5.50 -1.69 0.13
N PHE A 81 4.63 -1.58 1.11
CA PHE A 81 4.92 -1.04 2.44
C PHE A 81 4.45 -2.04 3.50
N GLY A 82 5.02 -1.90 4.70
CA GLY A 82 4.61 -2.64 5.89
C GLY A 82 4.24 -1.69 7.01
N ALA A 83 3.16 -1.97 7.72
CA ALA A 83 2.79 -1.22 8.92
C ALA A 83 2.16 -2.15 9.96
N TYR A 84 2.25 -1.80 11.23
CA TYR A 84 1.51 -2.54 12.26
C TYR A 84 0.08 -2.01 12.38
N VAL A 85 -0.88 -2.90 12.13
CA VAL A 85 -2.31 -2.64 12.38
C VAL A 85 -2.73 -3.54 13.53
N ALA A 86 -3.08 -2.91 14.65
CA ALA A 86 -3.14 -3.60 15.95
C ALA A 86 -1.83 -4.36 16.22
N GLN A 87 -1.88 -5.69 16.29
CA GLN A 87 -0.71 -6.55 16.52
C GLN A 87 -0.13 -7.20 15.25
N PHE A 88 -0.74 -6.95 14.08
CA PHE A 88 -0.41 -7.64 12.84
C PHE A 88 0.56 -6.80 12.00
N GLU A 89 1.71 -7.39 11.66
CA GLU A 89 2.56 -6.84 10.61
C GLU A 89 1.78 -6.95 9.29
N THR A 90 1.34 -5.81 8.74
CA THR A 90 0.42 -5.76 7.61
C THR A 90 1.18 -5.48 6.34
N TYR A 91 1.06 -6.38 5.36
CA TYR A 91 1.52 -6.19 4.00
C TYR A 91 0.55 -5.30 3.22
N ILE A 92 1.07 -4.18 2.72
CA ILE A 92 0.30 -3.17 1.99
C ILE A 92 0.91 -3.01 0.61
N LYS A 93 0.18 -3.36 -0.44
CA LYS A 93 0.61 -3.16 -1.84
C LYS A 93 -0.37 -2.27 -2.58
N PHE A 94 0.11 -1.21 -3.22
CA PHE A 94 -0.75 -0.28 -3.94
C PHE A 94 -0.09 0.30 -5.19
N ALA A 95 -0.91 0.80 -6.11
CA ALA A 95 -0.50 1.67 -7.21
C ALA A 95 -1.09 3.06 -7.01
N ILE A 96 -0.32 4.08 -7.38
CA ILE A 96 -0.70 5.49 -7.38
C ILE A 96 -0.51 6.04 -8.79
N TYR A 97 -1.46 6.81 -9.31
CA TYR A 97 -1.38 7.37 -10.66
C TYR A 97 -2.21 8.64 -10.79
N VAL A 98 -1.86 9.46 -11.79
CA VAL A 98 -2.54 10.73 -12.08
C VAL A 98 -3.29 10.59 -13.41
N ILE A 99 -4.59 10.84 -13.39
CA ILE A 99 -5.43 10.88 -14.60
C ILE A 99 -6.15 12.22 -14.62
N GLN A 100 -5.96 12.98 -15.71
CA GLN A 100 -6.61 14.29 -15.92
C GLN A 100 -6.43 15.26 -14.73
N GLY A 101 -5.26 15.23 -14.08
CA GLY A 101 -4.95 16.09 -12.94
C GLY A 101 -5.45 15.57 -11.58
N THR A 102 -6.20 14.46 -11.55
CA THR A 102 -6.65 13.83 -10.31
C THR A 102 -5.72 12.69 -9.90
N VAL A 103 -5.27 12.70 -8.65
CA VAL A 103 -4.47 11.62 -8.06
C VAL A 103 -5.41 10.50 -7.60
N LYS A 104 -5.19 9.28 -8.10
CA LYS A 104 -5.99 8.09 -7.79
C LYS A 104 -5.09 6.98 -7.27
N SER A 105 -5.62 6.17 -6.37
CA SER A 105 -4.91 5.03 -5.80
C SER A 105 -5.77 3.79 -5.75
N ILE A 106 -5.16 2.64 -6.03
CA ILE A 106 -5.74 1.33 -5.75
C ILE A 106 -4.84 0.56 -4.81
N CYS A 107 -5.36 0.24 -3.62
CA CYS A 107 -4.74 -0.71 -2.71
C CYS A 107 -5.03 -2.13 -3.22
N VAL A 108 -4.01 -2.80 -3.78
CA VAL A 108 -4.13 -4.12 -4.40
C VAL A 108 -4.10 -5.23 -3.35
N SER A 109 -3.42 -5.02 -2.22
CA SER A 109 -3.32 -5.99 -1.12
C SER A 109 -3.20 -5.26 0.21
N PHE A 110 -4.01 -5.68 1.19
CA PHE A 110 -3.97 -5.18 2.57
C PHE A 110 -4.31 -6.33 3.52
N HIS A 111 -3.30 -7.05 3.99
CA HIS A 111 -3.49 -8.22 4.85
C HIS A 111 -2.27 -8.45 5.74
N GLU A 112 -2.41 -9.26 6.79
CA GLU A 112 -1.27 -9.74 7.58
C GLU A 112 -0.19 -10.35 6.66
N ALA A 113 1.06 -9.98 6.91
CA ALA A 113 2.21 -10.45 6.18
C ALA A 113 2.43 -11.94 6.45
N GLU A 114 2.55 -12.73 5.38
CA GLU A 114 2.76 -14.18 5.49
C GLU A 114 4.17 -14.55 5.95
N ARG A 115 5.09 -13.59 5.89
CA ARG A 115 6.49 -13.68 6.30
C ARG A 115 6.93 -12.31 6.81
N PRO A 116 7.93 -12.25 7.71
CA PRO A 116 8.49 -10.99 8.16
C PRO A 116 8.87 -10.08 6.98
N LEU A 117 8.46 -8.82 7.02
CA LEU A 117 8.79 -7.85 5.98
C LEU A 117 10.20 -7.28 6.16
N SER A 118 10.83 -6.93 5.05
CA SER A 118 12.12 -6.22 5.04
C SER A 118 11.87 -4.73 4.87
N TYR A 119 12.56 -3.90 5.66
CA TYR A 119 12.40 -2.45 5.66
C TYR A 119 13.75 -1.77 5.39
N PRO A 120 14.13 -1.55 4.11
CA PRO A 120 15.47 -1.07 3.76
C PRO A 120 15.87 0.28 4.37
N TYR A 121 14.89 1.10 4.76
CA TYR A 121 15.10 2.42 5.33
C TYR A 121 14.89 2.50 6.84
N ARG A 122 14.37 1.44 7.47
CA ARG A 122 14.20 1.40 8.92
C ARG A 122 15.56 1.12 9.56
N LYS A 123 16.00 2.00 10.47
CA LYS A 123 17.24 1.78 11.20
C LYS A 123 17.14 0.49 12.02
N ALA A 124 18.21 -0.29 12.07
CA ALA A 124 18.33 -1.36 13.06
C ALA A 124 18.33 -0.70 14.44
N SER A 125 17.37 -1.09 15.28
CA SER A 125 17.30 -0.69 16.69
C SER A 125 18.36 -1.38 17.52
#